data_AF-A0A7S0KXG6-F1
#
_entry.id   AF-A0A7S0KXG6-F1
#
_cell.length_a   1.000
_cell.length_b   1.000
_cell.length_c   1.000
_cell.angle_alpha   90.00
_cell.angle_beta   90.00
_cell.angle_gamma   90.00
#
_symmetry.space_group_name_H-M   'P 1'
#
loop_
_entity.id
_entity.type
_entity.pdbx_description
1 polymer ?
#
loop_
_entity_poly.entity_id
_entity_poly.type
_entity_poly.pdbx_seq_one_letter_code
_entity_poly.pdbx_strand_id
1 'polypeptide(L)'
;SMDDNVEIFAQAVKQNPHLSNGFHAIGLSQGNNVIRGYIAKHNDPPVNTFISINGVNAGIGAVPFCRPKYDAAEDTSAVELTTVCDLLMEQASEKAYSDFAQKHSFQANYW
;
A
#
# COMPACT_ATOMS: atom_id res chain seq x y z
N SER A 1 9.68 4.39 4.77
CA SER A 1 8.28 4.87 4.63
C SER A 1 7.80 4.80 3.18
N MET A 2 6.51 5.05 2.95
CA MET A 2 5.91 5.29 1.63
C MET A 2 6.65 6.38 0.87
N ASP A 3 6.91 7.50 1.54
CA ASP A 3 7.58 8.66 0.94
C ASP A 3 9.00 8.32 0.44
N ASP A 4 9.76 7.56 1.22
CA ASP A 4 11.10 7.11 0.78
C ASP A 4 11.01 6.24 -0.48
N ASN A 5 10.00 5.37 -0.56
CA ASN A 5 9.80 4.50 -1.74
C ASN A 5 9.34 5.28 -2.97
N VAL A 6 8.51 6.31 -2.79
CA VAL A 6 8.13 7.22 -3.87
C VAL A 6 9.38 7.93 -4.40
N GLU A 7 10.29 8.37 -3.54
CA GLU A 7 11.51 9.02 -4.00
C GLU A 7 12.49 8.08 -4.69
N ILE A 8 12.68 6.87 -4.16
CA ILE A 8 13.50 5.85 -4.83
C ILE A 8 12.95 5.57 -6.23
N PHE A 9 11.63 5.43 -6.35
CA PHE A 9 10.98 5.22 -7.65
C PHE A 9 11.16 6.43 -8.57
N ALA A 10 10.95 7.66 -8.07
CA ALA A 10 11.12 8.88 -8.85
C ALA A 10 12.54 9.04 -9.39
N GLN A 11 13.55 8.76 -8.56
CA GLN A 11 14.94 8.77 -8.96
C GLN A 11 15.25 7.74 -10.04
N ALA A 12 14.76 6.51 -9.89
CA ALA A 12 14.94 5.44 -10.87
C ALA A 12 14.30 5.80 -12.22
N VAL A 13 13.09 6.38 -12.20
CA VAL A 13 12.43 6.85 -13.41
C VAL A 13 13.22 7.97 -14.08
N LYS A 14 13.65 8.98 -13.32
CA LYS A 14 14.38 10.14 -13.84
C LYS A 14 15.75 9.79 -14.43
N GLN A 15 16.40 8.75 -13.90
CA GLN A 15 17.69 8.28 -14.39
C GLN A 15 17.57 7.42 -15.65
N ASN A 16 16.36 6.99 -16.04
CA ASN A 16 16.16 6.15 -17.20
C ASN A 16 15.80 7.00 -18.45
N PRO A 17 16.74 7.17 -19.41
CA PRO A 17 16.49 8.00 -20.58
C PRO A 17 15.36 7.47 -21.48
N HIS A 18 15.05 6.16 -21.41
CA HIS A 18 13.95 5.57 -22.18
C HIS A 18 12.57 5.99 -21.68
N LEU A 19 12.47 6.52 -20.45
CA LEU A 19 11.22 6.99 -19.86
C LEU A 19 11.03 8.51 -20.04
N SER A 20 12.01 9.21 -20.63
CA SER A 20 12.06 10.69 -20.73
C SER A 20 10.86 11.32 -21.45
N ASN A 21 10.24 10.61 -22.39
CA ASN A 21 9.06 11.07 -23.12
C ASN A 21 7.74 10.60 -22.49
N GLY A 22 7.79 10.18 -21.23
CA GLY A 22 6.68 9.58 -20.51
C GLY A 22 6.57 8.07 -20.70
N PHE A 23 5.80 7.43 -19.84
CA PHE A 23 5.71 5.98 -19.75
C PHE A 23 4.35 5.51 -19.24
N HIS A 24 4.04 4.22 -19.45
CA HIS A 24 2.87 3.59 -18.84
C HIS A 24 3.31 2.79 -17.62
N ALA A 25 2.54 2.87 -16.54
CA ALA A 25 2.85 2.23 -15.27
C ALA A 25 1.74 1.25 -14.87
N ILE A 26 2.13 0.07 -14.40
CA ILE A 26 1.21 -0.94 -13.87
C ILE A 26 1.60 -1.20 -12.43
N GLY A 27 0.68 -0.92 -11.50
CA GLY A 27 0.87 -1.17 -10.08
C GLY A 27 0.14 -2.42 -9.64
N LEU A 28 0.80 -3.25 -8.84
CA LEU A 28 0.20 -4.43 -8.22
C LEU A 28 0.15 -4.24 -6.71
N SER A 29 -0.99 -4.53 -6.09
CA SER A 29 -1.14 -4.51 -4.62
C SER A 29 -0.63 -3.18 -4.03
N GLN A 30 0.32 -3.21 -3.10
CA GLN A 30 0.90 -2.02 -2.47
C GLN A 30 1.66 -1.10 -3.46
N GLY A 31 2.17 -1.64 -4.58
CA GLY A 31 2.92 -0.87 -5.58
C GLY A 31 2.09 0.23 -6.26
N ASN A 32 0.76 0.11 -6.21
CA ASN A 32 -0.15 1.15 -6.67
C ASN A 32 0.05 2.48 -5.93
N ASN A 33 0.30 2.44 -4.62
CA ASN A 33 0.49 3.64 -3.84
C ASN A 33 1.83 4.32 -4.15
N VAL A 34 2.86 3.57 -4.52
CA VAL A 34 4.13 4.14 -5.00
C VAL A 34 3.93 4.90 -6.30
N ILE A 35 3.27 4.28 -7.29
CA ILE A 35 3.02 4.93 -8.58
C ILE A 35 2.08 6.13 -8.42
N ARG A 36 1.01 6.01 -7.64
CA ARG A 36 0.12 7.15 -7.33
C ARG A 36 0.86 8.27 -6.61
N GLY A 37 1.73 7.94 -5.66
CA GLY A 37 2.59 8.90 -4.98
C GLY A 37 3.53 9.62 -5.95
N TYR A 38 4.13 8.88 -6.88
CA TYR A 38 4.94 9.47 -7.96
C TYR A 38 4.14 10.43 -8.84
N ILE A 39 2.94 10.02 -9.28
CA ILE A 39 2.04 10.86 -10.09
C ILE A 39 1.63 12.12 -9.31
N ALA A 40 1.44 12.03 -8.00
CA ALA A 40 1.03 13.17 -7.18
C ALA A 40 2.18 14.13 -6.86
N LYS A 41 3.41 13.62 -6.62
CA LYS A 41 4.55 14.41 -6.14
C LYS A 41 5.52 14.86 -7.22
N HIS A 42 5.69 14.06 -8.27
CA HIS A 42 6.74 14.27 -9.28
C HIS A 42 6.17 14.36 -10.69
N ASN A 43 5.58 13.27 -11.19
CA ASN A 43 5.03 13.09 -12.53
C ASN A 43 5.87 13.69 -13.68
N ASP A 44 7.19 13.65 -13.53
CA ASP A 44 8.17 14.11 -14.51
C ASP A 44 9.34 13.10 -14.53
N PRO A 45 9.52 12.34 -15.62
CA PRO A 45 8.67 12.25 -16.82
C PRO A 45 7.21 11.79 -16.57
N PRO A 46 6.23 12.15 -17.41
CA PRO A 46 4.82 11.90 -17.13
C PRO A 46 4.40 10.43 -17.24
N VAL A 47 3.51 9.98 -16.35
CA VAL A 47 2.81 8.70 -16.51
C VAL A 47 1.62 8.88 -17.45
N ASN A 48 1.70 8.30 -18.65
CA ASN A 48 0.66 8.38 -19.69
C ASN A 48 -0.57 7.53 -19.37
N THR A 49 -0.35 6.35 -18.78
CA THR A 49 -1.43 5.49 -18.29
C THR A 49 -0.98 4.81 -17.03
N PHE A 50 -1.84 4.85 -16.01
CA PHE A 50 -1.66 4.09 -14.79
C PHE A 50 -2.74 3.00 -14.71
N ILE A 51 -2.31 1.75 -14.65
CA ILE A 51 -3.19 0.59 -14.44
C ILE A 51 -2.98 0.10 -13.01
N SER A 52 -4.05 0.12 -12.22
CA SER A 52 -4.04 -0.36 -10.85
C SER A 52 -4.65 -1.76 -10.74
N ILE A 53 -3.82 -2.75 -10.44
CA ILE A 53 -4.25 -4.14 -10.22
C ILE A 53 -4.30 -4.42 -8.71
N ASN A 54 -5.50 -4.63 -8.18
CA ASN A 54 -5.77 -4.92 -6.77
C ASN A 54 -5.10 -3.91 -5.80
N GLY A 55 -5.17 -2.62 -6.13
CA GLY A 55 -4.53 -1.55 -5.37
C GLY A 55 -5.26 -1.14 -4.11
N VAL A 56 -4.50 -0.92 -3.04
CA VAL A 56 -4.96 -0.41 -1.74
C VAL A 56 -5.10 1.11 -1.76
N ASN A 57 -5.90 1.59 -2.73
CA ASN A 57 -5.97 3.01 -3.06
C ASN A 57 -6.60 3.88 -1.95
N ALA A 58 -7.42 3.27 -1.09
CA ALA A 58 -8.04 3.91 0.06
C ALA A 58 -7.52 3.32 1.39
N GLY A 59 -6.37 2.64 1.36
CA GLY A 59 -5.80 1.98 2.53
C GLY A 59 -6.39 0.60 2.82
N ILE A 60 -6.06 0.07 3.99
CA ILE A 60 -6.51 -1.23 4.51
C ILE A 60 -6.94 -1.11 5.97
N GLY A 61 -8.16 -1.54 6.28
CA GLY A 61 -8.67 -1.51 7.65
C GLY A 61 -8.52 -2.82 8.43
N ALA A 62 -7.70 -3.77 7.94
CA ALA A 62 -7.59 -5.08 8.57
C ALA A 62 -6.24 -5.78 8.37
N VAL A 63 -5.88 -6.59 9.35
CA VAL A 63 -4.79 -7.57 9.26
C VAL A 63 -5.25 -8.69 8.30
N PRO A 64 -4.41 -9.12 7.35
CA PRO A 64 -4.76 -10.22 6.45
C PRO A 64 -5.26 -11.46 7.21
N PHE A 65 -6.35 -12.05 6.72
CA PHE A 65 -7.00 -13.24 7.30
C PHE A 65 -7.62 -13.04 8.69
N CYS A 66 -7.62 -11.83 9.26
CA CYS A 66 -8.37 -11.48 10.45
C CYS A 66 -9.63 -10.68 10.06
N ARG A 67 -10.77 -11.36 9.91
CA ARG A 67 -12.06 -10.74 9.59
C ARG A 67 -13.00 -10.72 10.81
N PRO A 68 -13.83 -9.67 10.97
CA PRO A 68 -14.89 -9.66 11.98
C PRO A 68 -15.86 -10.84 11.81
N LYS A 69 -16.41 -11.35 12.91
CA LYS A 69 -17.32 -12.53 12.93
C LYS A 69 -18.52 -12.43 11.99
N TYR A 70 -18.95 -11.23 11.61
CA TYR A 70 -20.13 -11.01 10.78
C TYR A 70 -19.98 -11.45 9.31
N ASP A 71 -18.74 -11.64 8.82
CA ASP A 71 -18.44 -12.07 7.45
C ASP A 71 -17.97 -13.54 7.35
N ALA A 72 -18.05 -14.31 8.44
CA ALA A 72 -17.45 -15.64 8.53
C ALA A 72 -18.27 -16.79 7.88
N ALA A 73 -19.35 -16.49 7.15
CA ALA A 73 -20.30 -17.51 6.72
C ALA A 73 -19.86 -18.35 5.49
N GLU A 74 -18.78 -18.02 4.78
CA GLU A 74 -18.46 -18.70 3.50
C GLU A 74 -16.97 -18.97 3.21
N ASP A 75 -16.02 -18.49 4.01
CA ASP A 75 -14.59 -18.57 3.69
C ASP A 75 -13.83 -19.51 4.65
N THR A 76 -13.62 -20.76 4.22
CA THR A 76 -12.88 -21.79 4.97
C THR A 76 -11.38 -21.51 5.13
N SER A 77 -10.87 -20.39 4.59
CA SER A 77 -9.49 -19.94 4.79
C SER A 77 -9.33 -18.95 5.94
N ALA A 78 -10.44 -18.46 6.51
CA ALA A 78 -10.41 -17.60 7.69
C ALA A 78 -10.09 -18.42 8.95
N VAL A 79 -9.09 -17.98 9.69
CA VAL A 79 -8.71 -18.62 10.94
C VAL A 79 -9.73 -18.23 12.02
N GLU A 80 -10.46 -19.20 12.60
CA GLU A 80 -11.39 -18.99 13.72
C GLU A 80 -10.71 -18.56 15.05
N LEU A 81 -9.50 -17.98 15.01
CA LEU A 81 -8.81 -17.45 16.19
C LEU A 81 -9.27 -16.03 16.51
N THR A 82 -10.56 -15.89 16.79
CA THR A 82 -11.22 -14.59 16.97
C THR A 82 -10.52 -13.73 18.02
N THR A 83 -10.12 -14.29 19.17
CA THR A 83 -9.41 -13.53 20.22
C THR A 83 -8.00 -13.08 19.83
N VAL A 84 -7.25 -13.89 19.07
CA VAL A 84 -5.90 -13.49 18.60
C VAL A 84 -6.02 -12.44 17.49
N CYS A 85 -6.97 -12.62 16.59
CA CYS A 85 -7.26 -11.64 15.54
C CYS A 85 -7.77 -10.32 16.11
N ASP A 86 -8.66 -10.33 17.12
CA ASP A 86 -9.13 -9.13 17.80
C ASP A 86 -7.96 -8.37 18.43
N LEU A 87 -7.08 -9.08 19.14
CA LEU A 87 -5.87 -8.48 19.73
C LEU A 87 -4.92 -7.93 18.66
N LEU A 88 -4.68 -8.67 17.57
CA LEU A 88 -3.82 -8.22 16.48
C LEU A 88 -4.40 -7.00 15.76
N MET A 89 -5.71 -6.97 15.53
CA MET A 89 -6.42 -5.85 14.92
C MET A 89 -6.35 -4.61 15.80
N GLU A 90 -6.59 -4.75 17.10
CA GLU A 90 -6.50 -3.67 18.07
C GLU A 90 -5.07 -3.10 18.10
N GLN A 91 -4.07 -3.98 18.27
CA GLN A 91 -2.68 -3.57 18.34
C GLN A 91 -2.16 -2.99 17.03
N ALA A 92 -2.58 -3.52 15.88
CA ALA A 92 -2.23 -2.97 14.58
C ALA A 92 -2.84 -1.58 14.39
N SER A 93 -4.12 -1.40 14.75
CA SER A 93 -4.82 -0.12 14.62
C SER A 93 -4.23 0.96 15.51
N GLU A 94 -3.84 0.61 16.74
CA GLU A 94 -3.18 1.54 17.65
C GLU A 94 -1.75 1.89 17.17
N LYS A 95 -0.97 0.87 16.81
CA LYS A 95 0.46 1.03 16.53
C LYS A 95 0.76 1.51 15.12
N ALA A 96 -0.12 1.30 14.15
CA ALA A 96 0.08 1.78 12.78
C ALA A 96 0.31 3.30 12.76
N TYR A 97 -0.36 4.05 13.62
CA TYR A 97 -0.22 5.51 13.69
C TYR A 97 0.90 6.01 14.60
N SER A 98 1.72 5.12 15.17
CA SER A 98 2.91 5.54 15.92
C SER A 98 3.99 6.13 15.00
N ASP A 99 4.77 7.10 15.50
CA ASP A 99 5.87 7.71 14.75
C ASP A 99 6.86 6.67 14.20
N PHE A 100 7.17 5.66 15.03
CA PHE A 100 8.06 4.57 14.63
C PHE A 100 7.46 3.80 13.45
N ALA A 101 6.18 3.39 13.52
CA ALA A 101 5.54 2.65 12.45
C ALA A 101 5.40 3.49 11.18
N GLN A 102 4.95 4.74 11.27
CA GLN A 102 4.81 5.63 10.11
C GLN A 102 6.16 5.89 9.42
N LYS A 103 7.28 5.90 10.16
CA LYS A 103 8.61 6.09 9.59
C LYS A 103 9.20 4.80 8.98
N HIS A 104 8.99 3.66 9.63
CA HIS A 104 9.70 2.42 9.33
C HIS A 104 8.86 1.35 8.63
N SER A 105 7.52 1.45 8.63
CA SER A 105 6.61 0.49 8.00
C SER A 105 5.86 1.12 6.84
N PHE A 106 6.06 0.57 5.64
CA PHE A 106 5.36 1.02 4.45
C PHE A 106 3.85 0.75 4.56
N GLN A 107 3.47 -0.39 5.13
CA GLN A 107 2.10 -0.83 5.34
C GLN A 107 1.33 0.10 6.28
N ALA A 108 2.01 0.64 7.29
CA ALA A 108 1.41 1.58 8.23
C ALA A 108 0.99 2.89 7.55
N ASN A 109 1.66 3.31 6.47
CA ASN A 109 1.34 4.56 5.76
C ASN A 109 0.04 4.49 4.93
N TYR A 110 -0.63 3.35 4.89
CA TYR A 110 -1.97 3.20 4.31
C TYR A 110 -2.86 2.29 5.16
N TRP A 111 -2.62 2.28 6.48
CA TRP A 111 -3.54 1.70 7.44
C TRP A 111 -4.76 2.61 7.61
#